data_AF-A0A957PD26-F1
#
_entry.id   AF-A0A957PD26-F1
#
_cell.length_a   1.000
_cell.length_b   1.000
_cell.length_c   1.000
_cell.angle_alpha   90.00
_cell.angle_beta   90.00
_cell.angle_gamma   90.00
#
_symmetry.space_group_name_H-M   'P 1'
#
loop_
_entity.id
_entity.type
_entity.pdbx_description
1 polymer ?
#
loop_
_entity_poly.entity_id
_entity_poly.type
_entity_poly.pdbx_seq_one_letter_code
_entity_poly.pdbx_strand_id
1 'polypeptide(L)'
;MTALRVKSQLYHYAAVVTDVYDGDTITVDMDLGLGIWRKGQKIRFWKVDTPELKGPDRVVGLQVRDFISEMLLNKEVLIRTILDKRGVDSTGKFGRLLGEILVEDEEGRLINVNQLLLERGLAEPMGEDGSRTREVVAPEQSQPSVLPTNVECAYCGQLRLVNVELRIVEACPNCLDPAYPISG
;
A
#
# COMPACT_ATOMS: atom_id res chain seq x y z
N MET A 1 33.99 -1.89 3.55
CA MET A 1 32.85 -1.77 4.49
C MET A 1 31.92 -2.94 4.24
N THR A 2 31.67 -3.77 5.24
CA THR A 2 30.76 -4.92 5.11
C THR A 2 29.33 -4.39 5.19
N ALA A 3 28.55 -4.57 4.12
CA ALA A 3 27.15 -4.16 4.11
C ALA A 3 26.34 -4.94 5.17
N LEU A 4 25.29 -4.29 5.71
CA LEU A 4 24.34 -4.96 6.60
C LEU A 4 23.75 -6.19 5.92
N ARG A 5 23.71 -7.32 6.64
CA ARG A 5 23.15 -8.59 6.13
C ARG A 5 21.62 -8.65 6.20
N VAL A 6 21.02 -7.83 7.06
CA VAL A 6 19.56 -7.70 7.22
C VAL A 6 19.17 -6.35 6.65
N LYS A 7 18.23 -6.33 5.70
CA LYS A 7 17.62 -5.13 5.15
C LYS A 7 16.11 -5.22 5.37
N SER A 8 15.49 -4.11 5.76
CA SER A 8 14.02 -4.06 5.80
C SER A 8 13.49 -4.29 4.38
N GLN A 9 12.43 -5.07 4.24
CA GLN A 9 11.86 -5.39 2.93
C GLN A 9 10.89 -4.31 2.41
N LEU A 10 10.44 -3.40 3.27
CA LEU A 10 9.44 -2.38 2.98
C LEU A 10 9.70 -1.14 3.85
N TYR A 11 9.54 0.04 3.28
CA TYR A 11 9.55 1.30 4.03
C TYR A 11 8.16 1.92 4.06
N HIS A 12 7.82 2.48 5.21
CA HIS A 12 6.60 3.26 5.41
C HIS A 12 6.99 4.72 5.60
N TYR A 13 6.35 5.59 4.84
CA TYR A 13 6.57 7.03 4.95
C TYR A 13 5.24 7.74 5.14
N ALA A 14 5.18 8.62 6.14
CA ALA A 14 4.10 9.59 6.21
C ALA A 14 4.26 10.59 5.06
N ALA A 15 3.16 10.95 4.43
CA ALA A 15 3.17 11.91 3.34
C ALA A 15 1.86 12.69 3.27
N VAL A 16 1.95 13.92 2.74
CA VAL A 16 0.78 14.74 2.42
C VAL A 16 0.56 14.67 0.92
N VAL A 17 -0.65 14.34 0.49
CA VAL A 17 -1.00 14.33 -0.94
C VAL A 17 -1.24 15.76 -1.42
N THR A 18 -0.45 16.20 -2.39
CA THR A 18 -0.46 17.57 -2.92
C THR A 18 -1.19 17.69 -4.24
N ASP A 19 -1.23 16.63 -5.04
CA ASP A 19 -1.92 16.61 -6.34
C ASP A 19 -2.32 15.19 -6.75
N VAL A 20 -3.37 15.07 -7.56
CA VAL A 20 -3.85 13.79 -8.13
C VAL A 20 -3.86 13.91 -9.64
N TYR A 21 -2.95 13.18 -10.29
CA TYR A 21 -2.72 13.34 -11.73
C TYR A 21 -3.65 12.42 -12.55
N ASP A 22 -3.66 11.13 -12.21
CA ASP A 22 -4.49 10.09 -12.82
C ASP A 22 -5.14 9.23 -11.71
N GLY A 23 -6.00 8.27 -12.06
CA GLY A 23 -6.63 7.38 -11.08
C GLY A 23 -5.65 6.48 -10.30
N ASP A 24 -4.43 6.28 -10.82
CA ASP A 24 -3.38 5.43 -10.23
C ASP A 24 -2.10 6.18 -9.86
N THR A 25 -2.07 7.51 -10.03
CA THR A 25 -0.84 8.30 -9.87
C THR A 25 -1.10 9.59 -9.09
N ILE A 26 -0.45 9.73 -7.93
CA ILE A 26 -0.54 10.89 -7.04
C ILE A 26 0.81 11.60 -6.87
N THR A 27 0.78 12.87 -6.49
CA THR A 27 1.95 13.65 -6.07
C THR A 27 1.88 13.89 -4.57
N VAL A 28 2.99 13.67 -3.89
CA VAL A 28 3.07 13.74 -2.43
C VAL A 28 4.30 14.49 -1.95
N ASP A 29 4.16 15.11 -0.79
CA ASP A 29 5.28 15.60 0.02
C ASP A 29 5.53 14.58 1.14
N MET A 30 6.64 13.85 1.03
CA MET A 30 6.97 12.71 1.89
C MET A 30 7.93 13.11 3.01
N ASP A 31 7.62 12.70 4.23
CA ASP A 31 8.50 12.84 5.39
C ASP A 31 9.45 11.63 5.48
N LEU A 32 10.76 11.90 5.44
CA LEU A 32 11.80 10.87 5.56
C LEU A 32 12.35 10.76 7.00
N GLY A 33 11.75 11.49 7.94
CA GLY A 33 12.25 11.70 9.29
C GLY A 33 13.38 12.73 9.33
N LEU A 34 13.88 12.98 10.54
CA LEU A 34 15.00 13.92 10.80
C LEU A 34 14.73 15.36 10.31
N GLY A 35 13.46 15.75 10.13
CA GLY A 35 13.08 17.04 9.56
C GLY A 35 13.35 17.17 8.05
N ILE A 36 13.61 16.05 7.36
CA ILE A 36 13.93 16.03 5.93
C ILE A 36 12.67 15.64 5.16
N TRP A 37 12.26 16.53 4.26
CA TRP A 37 11.10 16.33 3.40
C TRP A 37 11.51 16.16 1.94
N ARG A 38 10.93 15.17 1.27
CA ARG A 38 10.99 15.01 -0.18
C ARG A 38 9.66 15.45 -0.79
N LYS A 39 9.67 16.65 -1.38
CA LYS A 39 8.49 17.29 -1.96
C LYS A 39 8.29 16.93 -3.42
N GLY A 40 7.03 16.89 -3.85
CA GLY A 40 6.65 16.71 -5.26
C GLY A 40 6.93 15.32 -5.82
N GLN A 41 6.95 14.30 -4.97
CA GLN A 41 7.24 12.93 -5.40
C GLN A 41 6.01 12.28 -6.03
N LYS A 42 6.20 11.68 -7.21
CA LYS A 42 5.14 10.97 -7.92
C LYS A 42 5.13 9.51 -7.52
N ILE A 43 4.01 9.07 -6.96
CA ILE A 43 3.77 7.69 -6.55
C ILE A 43 2.75 7.08 -7.50
N ARG A 44 3.09 5.94 -8.07
CA ARG A 44 2.16 5.11 -8.85
C ARG A 44 1.69 3.96 -7.98
N PHE A 45 0.40 3.68 -8.03
CA PHE A 45 -0.22 2.62 -7.24
C PHE A 45 0.30 1.27 -7.73
N TRP A 46 0.82 0.47 -6.80
CA TRP A 46 1.33 -0.85 -7.10
C TRP A 46 0.22 -1.83 -7.48
N LYS A 47 0.45 -2.63 -8.54
CA LYS A 47 -0.44 -3.68 -9.06
C LYS A 47 -1.87 -3.23 -9.45
N VAL A 48 -2.10 -1.94 -9.64
CA VAL A 48 -3.41 -1.36 -9.98
C VAL A 48 -3.30 -0.57 -11.27
N ASP A 49 -4.15 -0.86 -12.25
CA ASP A 49 -4.29 -0.09 -13.49
C ASP A 49 -5.68 0.55 -13.55
N THR A 50 -5.73 1.88 -13.58
CA THR A 50 -7.00 2.62 -13.70
C THR A 50 -7.28 3.00 -15.15
N PRO A 51 -8.56 3.18 -15.53
CA PRO A 51 -8.91 3.66 -16.87
C PRO A 51 -8.19 4.95 -17.25
N GLU A 52 -7.65 5.00 -18.46
CA GLU A 52 -6.85 6.11 -18.97
C GLU A 52 -7.68 7.41 -19.09
N LEU A 53 -7.08 8.55 -18.74
CA LEU A 53 -7.72 9.87 -18.90
C LEU A 53 -7.84 10.34 -20.36
N LYS A 54 -7.39 9.52 -21.33
CA LYS A 54 -7.40 9.83 -22.76
C LYS A 54 -8.07 8.68 -23.52
N GLY A 55 -8.87 9.04 -24.53
CA GLY A 55 -9.54 8.07 -25.38
C GLY A 55 -10.98 7.74 -24.93
N PRO A 56 -11.52 6.57 -25.32
CA PRO A 56 -12.93 6.22 -25.10
C PRO A 56 -13.28 6.05 -23.62
N ASP A 57 -12.31 5.67 -22.79
CA ASP A 57 -12.52 5.38 -21.36
C ASP A 57 -12.38 6.64 -20.47
N ARG A 58 -12.19 7.82 -21.07
CA ARG A 58 -11.95 9.09 -20.37
C ARG A 58 -13.02 9.41 -19.33
N VAL A 59 -14.29 9.09 -19.61
CA VAL A 59 -15.39 9.39 -18.67
C VAL A 59 -15.22 8.61 -17.37
N VAL A 60 -14.89 7.31 -17.46
CA VAL A 60 -14.66 6.46 -16.31
C VAL A 60 -13.36 6.85 -15.61
N GLY A 61 -12.29 7.11 -16.38
CA GLY A 61 -11.02 7.57 -15.80
C GLY A 61 -11.14 8.86 -15.00
N LEU A 62 -11.95 9.82 -15.47
CA LEU A 62 -12.23 11.05 -14.71
C LEU A 62 -12.98 10.77 -13.41
N GLN A 63 -13.97 9.85 -13.42
CA GLN A 63 -14.68 9.45 -12.21
C GLN A 63 -13.75 8.83 -11.17
N VAL A 64 -12.83 7.96 -11.59
CA VAL A 64 -11.85 7.34 -10.68
C VAL A 64 -10.89 8.39 -10.10
N ARG A 65 -10.39 9.30 -10.95
CA ARG A 65 -9.53 10.40 -10.51
C ARG A 65 -10.23 11.31 -9.51
N ASP A 66 -11.48 11.69 -9.79
CA ASP A 66 -12.25 12.58 -8.93
C ASP A 66 -12.54 11.89 -7.58
N PHE A 67 -12.86 10.60 -7.59
CA PHE A 67 -12.99 9.77 -6.38
C PHE A 67 -11.71 9.76 -5.53
N ILE A 68 -10.54 9.53 -6.16
CA ILE A 68 -9.25 9.55 -5.46
C ILE A 68 -8.91 10.95 -4.96
N SER A 69 -9.25 11.99 -5.72
CA SER A 69 -9.05 13.38 -5.32
C SER A 69 -9.85 13.74 -4.07
N GLU A 70 -11.13 13.39 -4.03
CA GLU A 70 -11.98 13.59 -2.84
C GLU A 70 -11.46 12.80 -1.63
N MET A 71 -10.95 11.59 -1.89
CA MET A 71 -10.47 10.71 -0.83
C MET A 71 -9.13 11.14 -0.26
N LEU A 72 -8.18 11.58 -1.09
CA LEU A 72 -6.77 11.74 -0.70
C LEU A 72 -6.24 13.17 -0.73
N LEU A 73 -6.78 14.06 -1.55
CA LEU A 73 -6.19 15.38 -1.79
C LEU A 73 -6.10 16.20 -0.50
N ASN A 74 -4.93 16.77 -0.23
CA ASN A 74 -4.60 17.53 0.99
C ASN A 74 -4.73 16.72 2.30
N LYS A 75 -4.69 15.40 2.25
CA LYS A 75 -4.71 14.54 3.44
C LYS A 75 -3.34 13.90 3.69
N GLU A 76 -3.11 13.57 4.95
CA GLU A 76 -2.00 12.73 5.36
C GLU A 76 -2.31 11.26 5.05
N VAL A 77 -1.33 10.59 4.49
CA VAL A 77 -1.41 9.18 4.09
C VAL A 77 -0.12 8.48 4.49
N LEU A 78 -0.20 7.17 4.68
CA LEU A 78 0.96 6.32 4.86
C LEU A 78 1.27 5.63 3.54
N ILE A 79 2.51 5.77 3.07
CA ILE A 79 2.97 5.18 1.80
C ILE A 79 3.86 4.00 2.12
N ARG A 80 3.46 2.82 1.64
CA ARG A 80 4.28 1.61 1.68
C ARG A 80 5.00 1.46 0.35
N THR A 81 6.31 1.72 0.32
CA THR A 81 7.10 1.61 -0.92
C THR A 81 7.43 0.16 -1.23
N ILE A 82 7.38 -0.19 -2.51
CA ILE A 82 7.75 -1.52 -2.98
C ILE A 82 9.22 -1.52 -3.38
N LEU A 83 10.01 -2.46 -2.86
CA LEU A 83 11.41 -2.62 -3.25
C LEU A 83 11.55 -3.48 -4.52
N ASP A 84 12.53 -3.15 -5.35
CA ASP A 84 12.94 -3.96 -6.48
C ASP A 84 13.78 -5.18 -6.04
N LYS A 85 14.16 -6.04 -6.99
CA LYS A 85 14.98 -7.24 -6.74
C LYS A 85 16.38 -6.92 -6.17
N ARG A 86 16.79 -5.65 -6.14
CA ARG A 86 18.07 -5.16 -5.58
C ARG A 86 17.89 -4.58 -4.18
N GLY A 87 16.67 -4.54 -3.66
CA GLY A 87 16.33 -3.98 -2.36
C GLY A 87 16.42 -2.45 -2.34
N VAL A 88 16.15 -1.80 -3.47
CA VAL A 88 16.01 -0.34 -3.63
C VAL A 88 14.57 -0.04 -3.99
N ASP A 89 14.04 1.14 -3.61
CA ASP A 89 12.68 1.50 -3.99
C ASP A 89 12.47 1.33 -5.50
N SER A 90 11.47 0.52 -5.82
CA SER A 90 11.11 0.15 -7.18
C SER A 90 10.62 1.39 -7.87
N THR A 91 11.48 1.91 -8.74
CA THR A 91 11.11 2.92 -9.69
C THR A 91 10.62 2.17 -10.92
N GLY A 92 9.34 2.33 -11.27
CA GLY A 92 8.81 1.74 -12.50
C GLY A 92 9.62 2.18 -13.72
N LYS A 93 9.29 1.68 -14.91
CA LYS A 93 10.01 1.98 -16.18
C LYS A 93 10.25 3.48 -16.48
N PHE A 94 9.55 4.37 -15.79
CA PHE A 94 9.59 5.83 -15.95
C PHE A 94 10.14 6.60 -14.73
N GLY A 95 10.81 5.94 -13.77
CA GLY A 95 11.41 6.63 -12.63
C GLY A 95 10.43 7.04 -11.52
N ARG A 96 9.16 6.58 -11.57
CA ARG A 96 8.14 6.84 -10.54
C ARG A 96 8.22 5.79 -9.45
N LEU A 97 8.12 6.21 -8.18
CA LEU A 97 8.07 5.28 -7.05
C LEU A 97 6.78 4.46 -7.13
N LEU A 98 6.90 3.16 -6.88
CA LEU A 98 5.76 2.26 -6.76
C LEU A 98 5.43 2.05 -5.29
N GLY A 99 4.16 2.20 -4.94
CA GLY A 99 3.73 2.04 -3.57
C GLY A 99 2.26 1.73 -3.41
N GLU A 100 1.92 1.29 -2.21
CA GLU A 100 0.54 1.17 -1.74
C GLU A 100 0.24 2.35 -0.84
N ILE A 101 -0.95 2.93 -1.02
CA ILE A 101 -1.40 4.07 -0.23
C ILE A 101 -2.34 3.55 0.86
N LEU A 102 -2.02 3.85 2.10
CA LEU A 102 -2.86 3.55 3.25
C LEU A 102 -3.41 4.85 3.83
N VAL A 103 -4.71 4.87 4.10
CA VAL A 103 -5.38 5.97 4.78
C VAL A 103 -5.99 5.50 6.08
N GLU A 104 -6.05 6.39 7.06
CA GLU A 104 -6.75 6.12 8.31
C GLU A 104 -8.25 6.42 8.15
N ASP A 105 -9.12 5.52 8.63
CA ASP A 105 -10.56 5.75 8.73
C ASP A 105 -10.95 6.44 10.04
N GLU A 106 -12.25 6.74 10.21
CA GLU A 106 -12.75 7.41 11.41
C GLU A 106 -12.56 6.58 12.69
N GLU A 107 -12.35 5.26 12.57
CA GLU A 107 -12.09 4.35 13.67
C GLU A 107 -10.59 4.08 13.91
N GLY A 108 -9.70 4.76 13.18
CA GLY A 108 -8.25 4.62 13.32
C GLY A 108 -7.66 3.37 12.63
N ARG A 109 -8.40 2.74 11.71
CA ARG A 109 -7.94 1.57 10.95
C ARG A 109 -7.33 2.03 9.63
N LEU A 110 -6.26 1.35 9.22
CA LEU A 110 -5.60 1.61 7.94
C LEU A 110 -6.32 0.87 6.80
N ILE A 111 -6.86 1.65 5.86
CA ILE A 111 -7.48 1.16 4.63
C ILE A 111 -6.47 1.28 3.49
N ASN A 112 -6.22 0.18 2.78
CA ASN A 112 -5.40 0.18 1.57
C ASN A 112 -6.23 0.64 0.37
N VAL A 113 -5.88 1.81 -0.18
CA VAL A 113 -6.58 2.44 -1.31
C VAL A 113 -6.45 1.61 -2.59
N ASN A 114 -5.30 0.95 -2.79
CA ASN A 114 -5.08 0.11 -3.96
C ASN A 114 -6.11 -1.03 -4.00
N GLN A 115 -6.30 -1.69 -2.86
CA GLN A 115 -7.27 -2.78 -2.71
C GLN A 115 -8.71 -2.26 -2.85
N LEU A 116 -9.02 -1.11 -2.24
CA LEU A 116 -10.34 -0.48 -2.34
C LEU A 116 -10.74 -0.18 -3.80
N LEU A 117 -9.78 0.24 -4.63
CA LEU A 117 -10.02 0.48 -6.06
C LEU A 117 -10.38 -0.80 -6.81
N LEU A 118 -9.69 -1.91 -6.51
CA LEU A 118 -9.97 -3.22 -7.10
C LEU A 118 -11.36 -3.74 -6.67
N GLU A 119 -11.67 -3.65 -5.38
CA GLU A 119 -12.96 -4.09 -4.82
C GLU A 119 -14.16 -3.33 -5.40
N ARG A 120 -13.99 -2.02 -5.65
CA ARG A 120 -15.03 -1.18 -6.26
C ARG A 120 -15.10 -1.30 -7.78
N GLY A 121 -14.23 -2.11 -8.40
CA GLY A 121 -14.16 -2.25 -9.85
C GLY A 121 -13.73 -0.97 -10.58
N LEU A 122 -13.03 -0.07 -9.86
CA LEU A 122 -12.50 1.19 -10.40
C LEU A 122 -11.11 1.01 -11.03
N ALA A 123 -10.50 -0.16 -10.85
CA ALA A 123 -9.22 -0.53 -11.41
C ALA A 123 -9.13 -2.03 -11.72
N GLU A 124 -8.21 -2.39 -12.61
CA GLU A 124 -7.88 -3.78 -12.94
C GLU A 124 -6.55 -4.20 -12.28
N PRO A 125 -6.41 -5.47 -11.86
CA PRO A 125 -5.16 -5.98 -11.31
C PRO A 125 -4.08 -6.15 -12.39
N MET A 126 -2.85 -5.73 -12.08
CA MET A 126 -1.68 -5.97 -12.93
C MET A 126 -0.81 -7.11 -12.41
N GLY A 127 -0.31 -7.91 -13.35
CA GLY A 127 0.70 -8.95 -13.10
C GLY A 127 2.07 -8.35 -12.77
N GLU A 128 2.95 -9.17 -12.20
CA GLU A 128 4.29 -8.75 -11.74
C GLU A 128 5.22 -8.27 -12.88
N ASP A 129 4.89 -8.60 -14.11
CA ASP A 129 5.57 -8.23 -15.35
C ASP A 129 4.93 -7.04 -16.08
N GLY A 130 3.87 -6.44 -15.50
CA GLY A 130 3.10 -5.37 -16.14
C GLY A 130 2.14 -5.86 -17.22
N SER A 131 1.86 -7.16 -17.30
CA SER A 131 0.79 -7.70 -18.14
C SER A 131 -0.56 -7.62 -17.42
N ARG A 132 -1.63 -7.34 -18.17
CA ARG A 132 -3.00 -7.36 -17.63
C ARG A 132 -3.36 -8.79 -17.24
N THR A 133 -3.54 -9.06 -15.96
CA THR A 133 -3.94 -10.39 -15.49
C THR A 133 -5.45 -10.47 -15.53
N ARG A 134 -6.00 -11.26 -16.45
CA ARG A 134 -7.42 -11.64 -16.43
C ARG A 134 -7.63 -12.72 -15.37
N GLU A 135 -7.53 -12.36 -14.09
CA GLU A 135 -8.01 -13.22 -13.03
C GLU A 135 -8.93 -12.42 -12.11
N VAL A 136 -10.21 -12.74 -12.23
CA VAL A 136 -11.27 -12.30 -11.34
C VAL A 136 -11.00 -12.98 -10.01
N VAL A 137 -10.48 -12.23 -9.03
CA VAL A 137 -10.35 -12.73 -7.67
C VAL A 137 -11.77 -12.82 -7.10
N ALA A 138 -12.30 -14.04 -7.08
CA ALA A 138 -13.54 -14.35 -6.37
C ALA A 138 -13.36 -14.01 -4.88
N PRO A 139 -14.40 -13.51 -4.18
CA PRO A 139 -14.32 -13.26 -2.75
C PRO A 139 -14.05 -14.59 -2.05
N GLU A 140 -12.90 -14.69 -1.39
CA GLU A 140 -12.51 -15.89 -0.67
C GLU A 140 -13.44 -16.04 0.55
N GLN A 141 -14.20 -17.13 0.56
CA GLN A 141 -15.27 -17.40 1.50
C GLN A 141 -14.70 -17.73 2.89
N SER A 142 -15.26 -17.04 3.88
CA SER A 142 -15.13 -17.27 5.32
C SER A 142 -15.31 -18.72 5.75
N GLN A 143 -14.34 -19.32 6.46
CA GLN A 143 -14.51 -20.42 7.43
C GLN A 143 -13.32 -20.44 8.44
N PRO A 144 -13.38 -21.20 9.54
CA PRO A 144 -13.99 -20.92 10.84
C PRO A 144 -12.96 -20.60 11.96
N SER A 145 -13.47 -20.28 13.15
CA SER A 145 -12.80 -19.81 14.38
C SER A 145 -11.71 -20.73 14.96
N VAL A 146 -10.52 -20.73 14.37
CA VAL A 146 -9.27 -21.14 15.04
C VAL A 146 -8.48 -19.86 15.27
N LEU A 147 -8.08 -19.57 16.51
CA LEU A 147 -7.13 -18.47 16.76
C LEU A 147 -5.89 -18.78 15.93
N PRO A 148 -5.58 -17.97 14.91
CA PRO A 148 -4.56 -18.34 13.94
C PRO A 148 -3.21 -18.32 14.66
N THR A 149 -2.37 -19.32 14.42
CA THR A 149 -1.01 -19.38 14.98
C THR A 149 -0.11 -18.27 14.44
N ASN A 150 -0.54 -17.63 13.34
CA ASN A 150 0.10 -16.46 12.79
C ASN A 150 -0.94 -15.43 12.34
N VAL A 151 -0.65 -14.15 12.51
CA VAL A 151 -1.45 -13.06 11.91
C VAL A 151 -0.58 -12.27 10.95
N GLU A 152 -1.16 -11.76 9.87
CA GLU A 152 -0.43 -10.86 8.98
C GLU A 152 -0.13 -9.54 9.70
N CYS A 153 1.10 -9.08 9.60
CA CYS A 153 1.48 -7.77 10.08
C CYS A 153 0.75 -6.70 9.26
N ALA A 154 -0.05 -5.84 9.93
CA ALA A 154 -0.73 -4.72 9.29
C ALA A 154 0.23 -3.78 8.53
N TYR A 155 1.48 -3.69 9.00
CA TYR A 155 2.50 -2.85 8.37
C TYR A 155 3.17 -3.55 7.18
N CYS A 156 3.81 -4.70 7.39
CA CYS A 156 4.65 -5.31 6.35
C CYS A 156 4.05 -6.55 5.65
N GLY A 157 2.81 -6.95 5.96
CA GLY A 157 2.13 -8.11 5.35
C GLY A 157 2.75 -9.47 5.68
N GLN A 158 3.77 -9.52 6.55
CA GLN A 158 4.47 -10.76 6.88
C GLN A 158 3.79 -11.45 8.06
N LEU A 159 3.79 -12.78 8.06
CA LEU A 159 3.25 -13.58 9.15
C LEU A 159 4.02 -13.30 10.45
N ARG A 160 3.28 -12.87 11.46
CA ARG A 160 3.73 -12.71 12.84
C ARG A 160 3.27 -13.88 13.65
N LEU A 161 4.16 -14.38 14.50
CA LEU A 161 3.83 -15.43 15.44
C LEU A 161 2.81 -14.91 16.46
N VAL A 162 1.76 -15.68 16.67
CA VAL A 162 0.82 -15.46 17.76
C VAL A 162 1.25 -16.34 18.92
N ASN A 163 1.65 -15.70 20.02
CA ASN A 163 1.93 -16.42 21.25
C ASN A 163 0.60 -16.66 21.98
N VAL A 164 0.05 -17.85 21.80
CA VAL A 164 -1.27 -18.24 22.32
C VAL A 164 -1.28 -18.28 23.85
N GLU A 165 -0.17 -18.66 24.49
CA GLU A 165 -0.04 -18.70 25.96
C GLU A 165 -0.09 -17.29 26.57
N LEU A 166 0.64 -16.35 25.97
CA LEU A 166 0.71 -14.96 26.44
C LEU A 166 -0.43 -14.08 25.89
N ARG A 167 -1.24 -14.60 24.97
CA ARG A 167 -2.30 -13.88 24.24
C ARG A 167 -1.79 -12.58 23.61
N ILE A 168 -0.59 -12.63 23.03
CA ILE A 168 0.02 -11.51 22.30
C ILE A 168 0.38 -11.94 20.88
N VAL A 169 0.37 -10.96 19.97
CA VAL A 169 1.05 -11.06 18.68
C VAL A 169 2.50 -10.61 18.91
N GLU A 170 3.48 -11.46 18.61
CA GLU A 170 4.89 -11.15 18.81
C GLU A 170 5.35 -10.02 17.89
N ALA A 171 6.38 -9.27 18.31
CA ALA A 171 6.92 -8.16 17.53
C ALA A 171 7.27 -8.61 16.10
N CYS A 172 6.93 -7.78 15.11
CA CYS A 172 7.19 -8.14 13.73
C CYS A 172 8.71 -8.19 13.48
N PRO A 173 9.27 -9.33 13.02
CA PRO A 173 10.71 -9.47 12.84
C PRO A 173 11.26 -8.62 11.68
N ASN A 174 10.38 -8.05 10.84
CA ASN A 174 10.77 -7.29 9.66
C ASN A 174 10.58 -5.78 9.82
N CYS A 175 9.39 -5.31 10.21
CA CYS A 175 9.14 -3.88 10.40
C CYS A 175 9.30 -3.41 11.86
N LEU A 176 9.64 -4.32 12.78
CA LEU A 176 9.81 -4.05 14.21
C LEU A 176 8.56 -3.47 14.89
N ASP A 177 7.39 -3.61 14.28
CA ASP A 177 6.13 -3.29 14.91
C ASP A 177 6.01 -4.06 16.24
N PRO A 178 5.83 -3.35 17.38
CA PRO A 178 5.90 -3.97 18.70
C PRO A 178 4.83 -5.05 18.91
N ALA A 179 5.09 -5.90 19.90
CA ALA A 179 4.10 -6.90 20.31
C ALA A 179 2.85 -6.22 20.88
N TYR A 180 1.67 -6.77 20.58
CA TYR A 180 0.39 -6.24 21.06
C TYR A 180 -0.55 -7.36 21.54
N PRO A 181 -1.46 -7.10 22.50
CA PRO A 181 -2.38 -8.10 23.01
C PRO A 181 -3.46 -8.44 21.98
N ILE A 182 -3.85 -9.71 21.91
CA ILE A 182 -4.98 -10.16 21.08
C ILE A 182 -6.26 -9.65 21.76
N SER A 183 -6.90 -8.61 21.21
CA SER A 183 -8.24 -8.20 21.66
C SER A 183 -9.24 -9.32 21.34
N GLY A 184 -9.86 -9.84 22.39
CA GLY A 184 -10.87 -10.91 22.32
C GLY A 184 -12.23 -10.41 21.87
#